data_AF-A0A847JBM7-F1
#
_entry.id   AF-A0A847JBM7-F1
#
_cell.length_a   1.000
_cell.length_b   1.000
_cell.length_c   1.000
_cell.angle_alpha   90.00
_cell.angle_beta   90.00
_cell.angle_gamma   90.00
#
_symmetry.space_group_name_H-M   'P 1'
#
loop_
_entity.id
_entity.type
_entity.pdbx_description
1 polymer ?
#
loop_
_entity_poly.entity_id
_entity_poly.type
_entity_poly.pdbx_seq_one_letter_code
_entity_poly.pdbx_strand_id
1 'polypeptide(L)'
;NPFAYVPVIMVTAHTERSRILEARKLGIHELLCKPISAKALYQRIASVILHPREFVKTPTYFGPAPRAVRNRQKIWQSRPGTPPDRAA
;
A
#
# COMPACT_ATOMS: atom_id res chain seq x y z
N ASN A 1 13.19 14.82 -9.86
CA ASN A 1 13.18 14.95 -8.40
C ASN A 1 14.12 13.90 -7.82
N PRO A 2 15.25 14.27 -7.18
CA PRO A 2 16.23 13.33 -6.64
C PRO A 2 15.76 12.59 -5.38
N PHE A 3 14.78 13.11 -4.64
CA PHE A 3 14.31 12.53 -3.38
C PHE A 3 13.16 11.53 -3.56
N ALA A 4 12.85 11.18 -4.80
CA ALA A 4 11.64 10.44 -5.14
C ALA A 4 11.63 8.98 -4.64
N TYR A 5 12.81 8.44 -4.30
CA TYR A 5 13.00 7.09 -3.76
C TYR A 5 13.18 7.05 -2.24
N VAL A 6 13.19 8.20 -1.57
CA VAL A 6 13.41 8.26 -0.12
C VAL A 6 12.19 7.67 0.59
N PRO A 7 12.36 6.66 1.46
CA PRO A 7 11.24 6.12 2.20
C PRO A 7 10.68 7.09 3.23
N VAL A 8 9.35 7.14 3.35
CA VAL A 8 8.64 8.07 4.24
C VAL A 8 7.79 7.31 5.25
N ILE A 9 8.08 7.53 6.53
CA ILE A 9 7.28 7.06 7.68
C ILE A 9 6.51 8.26 8.23
N MET A 10 5.19 8.26 8.09
CA MET A 10 4.34 9.34 8.61
C MET A 10 4.05 9.13 10.10
N VAL A 11 4.14 10.19 10.91
CA VAL A 11 3.80 10.15 12.33
C VAL A 11 2.75 11.23 12.64
N THR A 12 1.55 10.83 13.06
CA THR A 12 0.40 11.76 13.21
C THR A 12 -0.43 11.46 14.47
N ALA A 13 -1.08 12.47 15.05
CA ALA A 13 -2.12 12.28 16.07
C ALA A 13 -3.54 12.14 15.45
N HIS A 14 -3.68 12.44 14.17
CA HIS A 14 -4.94 12.37 13.43
C HIS A 14 -5.03 11.03 12.70
N THR A 15 -5.74 10.08 13.30
CA THR A 15 -5.86 8.70 12.81
C THR A 15 -7.25 8.38 12.27
N GLU A 16 -7.99 9.37 11.81
CA GLU A 16 -9.26 9.13 11.13
C GLU A 16 -9.02 8.30 9.87
N ARG A 17 -9.89 7.32 9.62
CA ARG A 17 -9.73 6.38 8.50
C ARG A 17 -9.56 7.09 7.16
N SER A 18 -10.28 8.19 6.94
CA SER A 18 -10.18 9.01 5.73
C SER A 18 -8.75 9.52 5.51
N ARG A 19 -8.14 10.12 6.54
CA ARG A 19 -6.76 10.65 6.47
C ARG A 19 -5.73 9.55 6.29
N ILE A 20 -5.90 8.41 6.95
CA ILE A 20 -5.02 7.25 6.76
C ILE A 20 -5.09 6.75 5.31
N LEU A 21 -6.30 6.65 4.75
CA LEU A 21 -6.49 6.20 3.37
C LEU A 21 -5.90 7.20 2.37
N GLU A 22 -6.08 8.49 2.60
CA GLU A 22 -5.49 9.56 1.80
C GLU A 22 -3.97 9.51 1.84
N ALA A 23 -3.36 9.49 3.03
CA ALA A 23 -1.91 9.42 3.18
C ALA A 23 -1.33 8.16 2.50
N ARG A 24 -2.05 7.03 2.57
CA ARG A 24 -1.70 5.81 1.83
C ARG A 24 -1.74 5.98 0.31
N LYS A 25 -2.71 6.74 -0.21
CA LYS A 25 -2.80 7.05 -1.66
C LYS A 25 -1.69 7.99 -2.11
N LEU A 26 -1.24 8.90 -1.24
CA LEU A 26 -0.12 9.81 -1.48
C LEU A 26 1.26 9.11 -1.47
N GLY A 27 1.31 7.80 -1.18
CA GLY A 27 2.54 7.03 -1.29
C GLY A 27 3.40 7.01 -0.02
N ILE A 28 2.82 7.16 1.17
CA ILE A 28 3.58 6.88 2.41
C ILE A 28 3.99 5.40 2.48
N HIS A 29 5.16 5.13 3.04
CA HIS A 29 5.68 3.77 3.18
C HIS A 29 5.09 3.10 4.41
N GLU A 30 5.10 3.82 5.54
CA GLU A 30 4.60 3.37 6.83
C GLU A 30 3.93 4.53 7.58
N LEU A 31 3.13 4.21 8.61
CA LEU A 31 2.43 5.20 9.45
C LEU A 31 2.48 4.79 10.92
N LEU A 32 2.62 5.79 11.80
CA LEU A 32 2.53 5.68 13.25
C LEU A 32 1.59 6.74 13.84
N CYS A 33 0.87 6.35 14.89
CA CYS A 33 0.08 7.27 15.71
C CYS A 33 0.95 7.84 16.84
N LYS A 34 0.80 9.13 17.15
CA LYS A 34 1.35 9.72 18.38
C LYS A 34 0.43 9.41 19.57
N PRO A 35 0.95 9.08 20.78
CA PRO A 35 2.37 8.96 21.13
C PRO A 35 3.00 7.67 20.60
N ILE A 36 4.26 7.76 20.16
CA ILE A 36 5.01 6.62 19.60
C ILE A 36 5.86 5.93 20.67
N SER A 37 5.96 4.61 20.61
CA SER A 37 6.95 3.85 21.38
C SER A 37 8.21 3.59 20.56
N ALA A 38 9.37 3.48 21.22
CA ALA A 38 10.63 3.17 20.56
C ALA A 38 10.56 1.85 19.77
N LYS A 39 9.90 0.84 20.34
CA LYS A 39 9.66 -0.45 19.67
C LYS A 39 8.85 -0.29 18.38
N ALA A 40 7.77 0.50 18.41
CA ALA A 40 6.93 0.72 17.23
C ALA A 40 7.68 1.48 16.13
N LEU A 41 8.49 2.48 16.50
CA LEU A 41 9.34 3.20 15.55
C LEU A 41 10.38 2.28 14.91
N TYR A 42 11.10 1.51 15.72
CA TYR A 42 12.08 0.53 15.25
C TYR A 42 11.45 -0.46 14.25
N GLN A 43 10.26 -0.99 14.56
CA GLN A 43 9.56 -1.90 13.66
C GLN A 43 9.24 -1.28 12.30
N ARG A 44 8.89 0.01 12.22
CA ARG A 44 8.63 0.68 10.94
C ARG A 44 9.90 0.95 10.15
N ILE A 45 10.97 1.36 10.83
CA ILE A 45 12.28 1.53 10.19
C ILE A 45 12.75 0.19 9.62
N ALA A 46 12.70 -0.87 10.42
CA ALA A 46 13.06 -2.22 9.99
C ALA A 46 12.17 -2.70 8.83
N SER A 47 10.85 -2.48 8.88
CA SER A 47 9.91 -2.83 7.80
C SER A 47 10.33 -2.21 6.48
N VAL A 48 10.63 -0.90 6.48
CA VAL A 48 10.98 -0.14 5.28
C VAL A 48 12.32 -0.57 4.69
N ILE A 49 13.30 -0.92 5.53
CA ILE A 49 14.64 -1.33 5.09
C ILE A 49 14.64 -2.78 4.61
N LEU A 50 14.01 -3.68 5.37
CA LEU A 50 14.03 -5.13 5.11
C LEU A 50 13.03 -5.55 4.04
N HIS A 51 11.95 -4.78 3.85
CA HIS A 51 10.91 -5.05 2.87
C HIS A 51 10.66 -3.81 2.01
N PRO A 52 11.64 -3.40 1.19
CA PRO A 52 11.50 -2.21 0.35
C PRO A 52 10.32 -2.37 -0.60
N ARG A 53 9.59 -1.28 -0.81
CA ARG A 53 8.41 -1.26 -1.70
C ARG A 53 8.85 -0.96 -3.13
N GLU A 54 8.22 -1.63 -4.09
CA GLU A 54 8.39 -1.30 -5.51
C GLU A 54 7.88 0.11 -5.81
N PHE A 55 8.59 0.83 -6.68
CA PHE A 55 8.18 2.15 -7.18
C PHE A 55 7.59 2.01 -8.57
N VAL A 56 6.50 2.73 -8.82
CA VAL A 56 5.82 2.76 -10.10
C VAL A 56 5.91 4.16 -10.67
N LYS A 57 6.29 4.25 -11.95
CA LYS A 57 6.29 5.48 -12.72
C LYS A 57 5.14 5.43 -13.73
N THR A 58 4.24 6.39 -13.64
CA THR A 58 3.20 6.68 -14.62
C THR A 58 3.41 8.11 -15.15
N PRO A 59 2.68 8.53 -16.21
CA PRO A 59 2.76 9.91 -16.68
C PRO A 59 2.40 10.96 -15.62
N THR A 60 1.56 10.61 -14.65
CA THR A 60 0.99 11.53 -13.65
C THR A 60 1.44 11.26 -12.21
N TYR A 61 2.14 10.15 -11.96
CA TYR A 61 2.54 9.74 -10.62
C TYR A 61 3.88 9.03 -10.65
N PHE A 62 4.73 9.39 -9.70
CA PHE A 62 5.93 8.63 -9.38
C PHE A 62 5.95 8.42 -7.87
N GLY A 63 5.98 7.16 -7.43
CA GLY A 63 6.01 6.83 -6.02
C GLY A 63 5.83 5.33 -5.79
N PRO A 64 5.72 4.89 -4.53
CA PRO A 64 5.57 3.47 -4.23
C PRO A 64 4.27 2.93 -4.83
N ALA A 65 4.31 1.67 -5.26
CA ALA A 65 3.19 0.96 -5.85
C ALA A 65 1.93 1.08 -4.96
N PRO A 66 0.73 1.27 -5.52
CA PRO A 66 -0.49 1.31 -4.72
C PRO A 66 -0.64 0.04 -3.87
N ARG A 67 -1.02 0.19 -2.59
CA ARG A 67 -1.28 -0.99 -1.75
C ARG A 67 -2.52 -1.70 -2.27
N ALA A 68 -2.37 -2.98 -2.66
CA ALA A 68 -3.50 -3.81 -3.04
C ALA A 68 -4.53 -3.81 -1.90
N VAL A 69 -5.78 -3.48 -2.21
CA VAL A 69 -6.88 -3.67 -1.28
C VAL A 69 -7.03 -5.18 -1.12
N ARG A 70 -6.87 -5.70 0.11
CA ARG A 70 -6.99 -7.14 0.46
C ARG A 70 -8.38 -7.74 0.16
N ASN A 71 -9.22 -7.05 -0.60
CA ASN A 71 -10.56 -7.46 -0.96
C ASN A 71 -10.68 -7.81 -2.46
N ARG A 72 -9.64 -8.43 -3.03
CA ARG A 72 -9.72 -9.08 -4.33
C ARG A 72 -9.80 -10.61 -4.14
N GLN A 73 -10.72 -11.06 -3.30
CA GLN A 73 -11.21 -12.43 -3.46
C GLN A 73 -12.04 -12.46 -4.76
N LYS A 74 -11.49 -13.10 -5.79
CA LYS A 74 -12.19 -13.79 -6.89
C LYS A 74 -13.12 -13.02 -7.87
N ILE A 75 -12.90 -11.74 -8.21
CA ILE A 75 -13.73 -11.15 -9.30
C ILE A 75 -13.33 -11.67 -10.69
N TRP A 76 -12.08 -12.14 -10.88
CA TRP A 76 -11.58 -12.61 -12.19
C TRP A 76 -11.64 -14.14 -12.39
N GLN A 77 -12.17 -14.90 -11.44
CA GLN A 77 -12.33 -16.37 -11.60
C GLN A 77 -13.63 -16.75 -12.34
N SER A 78 -14.50 -15.79 -12.67
CA SER A 78 -15.66 -16.03 -13.54
C SER A 78 -15.40 -15.41 -14.91
N ARG A 79 -14.89 -16.21 -15.85
CA ARG A 79 -14.98 -15.85 -17.28
C ARG A 79 -16.46 -15.85 -17.67
N PRO A 80 -17.02 -14.78 -18.24
CA PRO A 80 -18.35 -14.85 -18.82
C PRO A 80 -18.27 -15.73 -20.07
N GLY A 81 -19.07 -16.81 -20.13
CA GLY A 81 -19.34 -17.51 -21.38
C GLY A 81 -18.65 -18.86 -21.60
N THR A 82 -18.35 -19.65 -20.56
CA THR A 82 -18.15 -21.09 -20.76
C THR A 82 -19.50 -21.78 -20.57
N PRO A 83 -20.18 -22.25 -21.64
CA PRO A 83 -21.35 -23.09 -21.45
C PRO A 83 -20.91 -24.37 -20.73
N PRO A 84 -21.76 -24.95 -19.87
CA PRO A 84 -21.52 -26.29 -19.37
C PRO A 84 -21.55 -27.22 -20.58
N ASP A 85 -20.37 -27.67 -20.98
CA ASP A 85 -20.17 -28.77 -21.91
C ASP A 85 -21.12 -29.91 -21.51
N ARG A 86 -21.94 -30.31 -22.50
CA ARG A 86 -22.71 -31.54 -22.48
C ARG A 86 -21.81 -32.68 -22.98
N ALA A 87 -21.78 -33.75 -22.19
CA ALA A 87 -21.51 -35.14 -22.55
C ALA A 87 -20.05 -35.61 -22.52
N ALA A 88 -19.70 -36.35 -21.46
CA ALA A 88 -19.42 -37.80 -21.49
C ALA A 88 -19.46 -38.37 -20.07
#